data_AF-A0A7W0VPU9-F1
#
_entry.id   AF-A0A7W0VPU9-F1
#
_cell.length_a   1.000
_cell.length_b   1.000
_cell.length_c   1.000
_cell.angle_alpha   90.00
_cell.angle_beta   90.00
_cell.angle_gamma   90.00
#
_symmetry.space_group_name_H-M   'P 1'
#
loop_
_entity.id
_entity.type
_entity.pdbx_description
1 polymer ?
#
loop_
_entity_poly.entity_id
_entity_poly.type
_entity_poly.pdbx_seq_one_letter_code
_entity_poly.pdbx_strand_id
1 'polypeptide(L)'
;MATDELIEHLVAEASTGAEAAWQGLWAAIEPPLSRIIAQPRFLGRLGQREDDRRNIVVAVMARLKTDHFARLRMYLDAKQQNPRLRFLGWLRVVAKRVGIDYLRSHPDYVRRHDANASRPGAWVDAEELPSASQIFGDRPQYTNAGTAQELLAYAAGVIPPEQRRALELWAQSESFDEIAKQLKLPNAAAAERVVRAVIERLRRRFRANEDMAT
;
A
#
# COMPACT_ATOMS: atom_id res chain seq x y z
N MET A 1 -30.71 17.68 -18.31
CA MET A 1 -29.68 16.64 -18.61
C MET A 1 -29.45 16.66 -20.11
N ALA A 2 -28.21 16.51 -20.58
CA ALA A 2 -27.94 16.37 -22.01
C ALA A 2 -28.73 15.18 -22.58
N THR A 3 -29.25 15.32 -23.79
CA THR A 3 -29.90 14.23 -24.51
C THR A 3 -28.87 13.18 -24.91
N ASP A 4 -29.29 11.92 -25.05
CA ASP A 4 -28.39 10.83 -25.45
C ASP A 4 -27.76 11.13 -26.83
N GLU A 5 -28.53 11.71 -27.75
CA GLU A 5 -28.06 12.15 -29.08
C GLU A 5 -26.94 13.19 -29.02
N LEU A 6 -27.06 14.18 -28.13
CA LEU A 6 -26.01 15.19 -27.93
C LEU A 6 -24.71 14.55 -27.43
N ILE A 7 -24.83 13.60 -26.48
CA ILE A 7 -23.66 12.88 -25.95
C ILE A 7 -22.99 12.06 -27.06
N GLU A 8 -23.77 11.35 -27.88
CA GLU A 8 -23.23 10.53 -28.98
C GLU A 8 -22.51 11.41 -30.03
N HIS A 9 -23.08 12.57 -30.36
CA HIS A 9 -22.44 13.54 -31.26
C HIS A 9 -21.11 14.05 -30.69
N LEU A 10 -21.09 14.47 -29.41
CA LEU A 10 -19.88 14.93 -28.73
C LEU A 10 -18.81 13.84 -28.64
N VAL A 11 -19.20 12.57 -28.44
CA VAL A 11 -18.26 11.43 -28.46
C VAL A 11 -17.63 11.26 -29.83
N ALA A 12 -18.43 11.33 -30.90
CA ALA A 12 -17.93 11.22 -32.27
C ALA A 12 -16.92 12.34 -32.57
N GLU A 13 -17.26 13.60 -32.29
CA GLU A 13 -16.35 14.73 -32.52
C GLU A 13 -15.09 14.66 -31.64
N ALA A 14 -15.24 14.40 -30.34
CA ALA A 14 -14.09 14.29 -29.42
C ALA A 14 -13.13 13.15 -29.84
N SER A 15 -13.64 12.06 -30.41
CA SER A 15 -12.81 10.93 -30.89
C SER A 15 -11.84 11.31 -32.02
N THR A 16 -12.11 12.42 -32.72
CA THR A 16 -11.26 12.99 -33.77
C THR A 16 -10.20 13.96 -33.23
N GLY A 17 -10.22 14.25 -31.93
CA GLY A 17 -9.30 15.19 -31.27
C GLY A 17 -9.81 16.62 -31.13
N ALA A 18 -11.08 16.88 -31.43
CA ALA A 18 -11.68 18.20 -31.27
C ALA A 18 -11.81 18.57 -29.77
N GLU A 19 -10.95 19.49 -29.30
CA GLU A 19 -10.89 19.86 -27.88
C GLU A 19 -12.18 20.52 -27.38
N ALA A 20 -12.87 21.32 -28.20
CA ALA A 20 -14.16 21.92 -27.83
C ALA A 20 -15.24 20.84 -27.57
N ALA A 21 -15.31 19.82 -28.43
CA ALA A 21 -16.20 18.68 -28.23
C ALA A 21 -15.81 17.85 -26.99
N TRP A 22 -14.51 17.71 -26.71
CA TRP A 22 -14.06 17.06 -25.47
C TRP A 22 -14.53 17.81 -24.22
N GLN A 23 -14.40 19.13 -24.18
CA GLN A 23 -14.89 19.95 -23.06
C GLN A 23 -16.42 19.87 -22.94
N GLY A 24 -17.14 19.91 -24.06
CA GLY A 24 -18.60 19.73 -24.09
C GLY A 24 -19.02 18.34 -23.58
N LEU A 25 -18.31 17.29 -24.00
CA LEU A 25 -18.52 15.92 -23.55
C LEU A 25 -18.31 15.84 -22.03
N TRP A 26 -17.22 16.41 -21.51
CA TRP A 26 -16.94 16.44 -20.07
C TRP A 26 -18.10 17.04 -19.29
N ALA A 27 -18.53 18.24 -19.67
CA ALA A 27 -19.63 18.94 -18.99
C ALA A 27 -20.94 18.13 -19.02
N ALA A 28 -21.21 17.42 -20.12
CA ALA A 28 -22.41 16.60 -20.26
C ALA A 28 -22.39 15.33 -19.37
N ILE A 29 -21.22 14.71 -19.20
CA ILE A 29 -21.11 13.38 -18.56
C ILE A 29 -20.70 13.42 -17.09
N GLU A 30 -20.08 14.50 -16.62
CA GLU A 30 -19.63 14.63 -15.22
C GLU A 30 -20.80 14.46 -14.22
N PRO A 31 -21.96 15.13 -14.35
CA PRO A 31 -23.07 14.96 -13.41
C PRO A 31 -23.67 13.53 -13.36
N PRO A 32 -24.00 12.86 -14.49
CA PRO A 32 -24.49 11.48 -14.43
C PRO A 32 -23.43 10.48 -13.98
N LEU A 33 -22.17 10.67 -14.34
CA LEU A 33 -21.07 9.79 -13.91
C LEU A 33 -20.85 9.88 -12.40
N SER A 34 -20.84 11.09 -11.85
CA SER A 34 -20.77 11.33 -10.40
C SER A 34 -21.92 10.62 -9.66
N ARG A 35 -23.16 10.72 -10.18
CA ARG A 35 -24.32 9.99 -9.64
C ARG A 35 -24.17 8.47 -9.69
N ILE A 36 -23.60 7.92 -10.76
CA ILE A 36 -23.32 6.47 -10.87
C ILE A 36 -22.33 6.04 -9.80
N ILE A 37 -21.23 6.80 -9.63
CA ILE A 37 -20.17 6.48 -8.67
C ILE A 37 -20.66 6.56 -7.24
N ALA A 38 -21.56 7.50 -6.94
CA ALA A 38 -22.16 7.67 -5.61
C ALA A 38 -23.05 6.50 -5.16
N GLN A 39 -23.43 5.59 -6.07
CA GLN A 39 -24.27 4.45 -5.70
C GLN A 39 -23.52 3.49 -4.75
N PRO A 40 -24.08 3.13 -3.58
CA PRO A 40 -23.39 2.26 -2.61
C PRO A 40 -22.95 0.91 -3.20
N ARG A 41 -23.73 0.35 -4.12
CA ARG A 41 -23.42 -0.94 -4.78
C ARG A 41 -22.36 -0.82 -5.87
N PHE A 42 -21.96 0.39 -6.26
CA PHE A 42 -21.01 0.61 -7.34
C PHE A 42 -19.57 0.49 -6.87
N LEU A 43 -19.14 1.25 -5.86
CA LEU A 43 -17.76 1.18 -5.33
C LEU A 43 -17.71 1.10 -3.79
N GLY A 44 -18.84 0.82 -3.14
CA GLY A 44 -18.90 0.73 -1.68
C GLY A 44 -18.51 2.05 -1.03
N ARG A 45 -17.56 1.98 -0.10
CA ARG A 45 -17.07 3.11 0.70
C ARG A 45 -16.51 4.27 -0.15
N LEU A 46 -15.75 3.97 -1.21
CA LEU A 46 -15.16 4.98 -2.09
C LEU A 46 -16.21 5.88 -2.74
N GLY A 47 -17.36 5.31 -3.13
CA GLY A 47 -18.43 6.10 -3.75
C GLY A 47 -19.08 7.10 -2.78
N GLN A 48 -18.94 6.87 -1.47
CA GLN A 48 -19.53 7.71 -0.42
C GLN A 48 -18.62 8.90 -0.03
N ARG A 49 -17.30 8.80 -0.27
CA ARG A 49 -16.37 9.91 -0.05
C ARG A 49 -16.38 10.84 -1.26
N GLU A 50 -16.64 12.12 -1.03
CA GLU A 50 -16.76 13.09 -2.12
C GLU A 50 -15.46 13.26 -2.91
N ASP A 51 -14.33 13.35 -2.22
CA ASP A 51 -13.02 13.52 -2.85
C ASP A 51 -12.65 12.32 -3.72
N ASP A 52 -12.86 11.10 -3.21
CA ASP A 52 -12.64 9.88 -3.99
C ASP A 52 -13.53 9.81 -5.22
N ARG A 53 -14.80 10.20 -5.10
CA ARG A 53 -15.71 10.26 -6.25
C ARG A 53 -15.19 11.24 -7.30
N ARG A 54 -14.75 12.44 -6.91
CA ARG A 54 -14.18 13.44 -7.83
C ARG A 54 -12.91 12.92 -8.50
N ASN A 55 -12.00 12.31 -7.73
CA ASN A 55 -10.77 11.73 -8.23
C ASN A 55 -11.04 10.61 -9.25
N ILE A 56 -12.03 9.75 -9.00
CA ILE A 56 -12.41 8.69 -9.92
C ILE A 56 -13.01 9.26 -11.20
N VAL A 57 -13.85 10.30 -11.13
CA VAL A 57 -14.36 10.99 -12.32
C VAL A 57 -13.20 11.52 -13.18
N VAL A 58 -12.25 12.23 -12.56
CA VAL A 58 -11.06 12.75 -13.26
C VAL A 58 -10.24 11.61 -13.88
N ALA A 59 -10.02 10.52 -13.15
CA ALA A 59 -9.30 9.35 -13.65
C ALA A 59 -10.02 8.68 -14.85
N VAL A 60 -11.35 8.61 -14.83
CA VAL A 60 -12.15 8.12 -15.96
C VAL A 60 -11.95 9.02 -17.17
N MET A 61 -12.04 10.34 -16.99
CA MET A 61 -11.87 11.29 -18.09
C MET A 61 -10.47 11.27 -18.68
N ALA A 62 -9.44 11.25 -17.83
CA ALA A 62 -8.04 11.10 -18.26
C ALA A 62 -7.86 9.82 -19.08
N ARG A 63 -8.47 8.72 -18.64
CA ARG A 63 -8.43 7.42 -19.32
C ARG A 63 -9.16 7.43 -20.67
N LEU A 64 -10.22 8.22 -20.83
CA LEU A 64 -10.90 8.40 -22.12
C LEU A 64 -10.05 9.23 -23.09
N LYS A 65 -9.26 10.21 -22.59
CA LYS A 65 -8.36 11.06 -23.39
C LYS A 65 -7.04 10.37 -23.78
N THR A 66 -6.62 9.35 -23.02
CA THR A 66 -5.37 8.60 -23.26
C THR A 66 -5.31 8.02 -24.69
N ASP A 67 -4.10 7.88 -25.24
CA ASP A 67 -3.83 7.31 -26.57
C ASP A 67 -4.65 7.98 -27.68
N HIS A 68 -4.69 9.32 -27.67
CA HIS A 68 -5.47 10.14 -28.59
C HIS A 68 -6.94 9.67 -28.66
N PHE A 69 -7.63 9.49 -27.53
CA PHE A 69 -9.03 9.06 -27.50
C PHE A 69 -9.30 7.63 -28.02
N ALA A 70 -8.34 6.70 -27.91
CA ALA A 70 -8.49 5.32 -28.39
C ALA A 70 -9.73 4.60 -27.81
N ARG A 71 -10.09 4.89 -26.56
CA ARG A 71 -11.28 4.29 -25.93
C ARG A 71 -12.60 4.82 -26.49
N LEU A 72 -12.67 6.09 -26.91
CA LEU A 72 -13.87 6.62 -27.54
C LEU A 72 -14.06 5.97 -28.91
N ARG A 73 -13.00 5.78 -29.69
CA ARG A 73 -13.05 5.02 -30.95
C ARG A 73 -13.53 3.58 -30.73
N MET A 74 -12.97 2.90 -29.73
CA MET A 74 -13.41 1.54 -29.36
C MET A 74 -14.90 1.47 -28.99
N TYR A 75 -15.43 2.52 -28.35
CA TYR A 75 -16.87 2.62 -28.11
C TYR A 75 -17.66 2.78 -29.41
N LEU A 76 -17.23 3.64 -30.33
CA LEU A 76 -17.90 3.85 -31.62
C LEU A 76 -17.90 2.57 -32.46
N ASP A 77 -16.80 1.83 -32.49
CA ASP A 77 -16.71 0.53 -33.16
C ASP A 77 -17.70 -0.48 -32.53
N ALA A 78 -17.77 -0.53 -31.20
CA ALA A 78 -18.73 -1.39 -30.50
C ALA A 78 -20.19 -0.98 -30.73
N LYS A 79 -20.47 0.33 -30.84
CA LYS A 79 -21.79 0.89 -31.17
C LYS A 79 -22.20 0.54 -32.59
N GLN A 80 -21.27 0.54 -33.54
CA GLN A 80 -21.53 0.12 -34.92
C GLN A 80 -21.97 -1.36 -34.98
N GLN A 81 -21.30 -2.21 -34.19
CA GLN A 81 -21.66 -3.63 -34.07
C GLN A 81 -22.96 -3.86 -33.28
N ASN A 82 -23.27 -2.97 -32.34
CA ASN A 82 -24.46 -3.04 -31.50
C ASN A 82 -25.11 -1.66 -31.32
N PRO A 83 -26.04 -1.26 -32.22
CA PRO A 83 -26.70 0.04 -32.16
C PRO A 83 -27.50 0.30 -30.87
N ARG A 84 -27.84 -0.75 -30.12
CA ARG A 84 -28.56 -0.65 -28.84
C ARG A 84 -27.64 -0.30 -27.67
N LEU A 85 -26.32 -0.41 -27.83
CA LEU A 85 -25.36 -0.01 -26.81
C LEU A 85 -25.49 1.50 -26.56
N ARG A 86 -25.69 1.92 -25.31
CA ARG A 86 -25.76 3.33 -24.92
C ARG A 86 -24.42 3.77 -24.33
N PHE A 87 -23.98 5.00 -24.63
CA PHE A 87 -22.69 5.51 -24.14
C PHE A 87 -22.59 5.45 -22.62
N LEU A 88 -23.60 5.92 -21.88
CA LEU A 88 -23.59 5.88 -20.42
C LEU A 88 -23.54 4.45 -19.84
N GLY A 89 -24.13 3.47 -20.54
CA GLY A 89 -24.06 2.06 -20.15
C GLY A 89 -22.65 1.49 -20.32
N TRP A 90 -22.00 1.81 -21.44
CA TRP A 90 -20.60 1.47 -21.68
C TRP A 90 -19.66 2.20 -20.70
N LEU A 91 -19.87 3.50 -20.48
CA LEU A 91 -19.09 4.34 -19.58
C LEU A 91 -19.16 3.83 -18.14
N ARG A 92 -20.32 3.31 -17.70
CA ARG A 92 -20.46 2.66 -16.39
C ARG A 92 -19.48 1.50 -16.21
N VAL A 93 -19.25 0.69 -17.25
CA VAL A 93 -18.28 -0.43 -17.22
C VAL A 93 -16.85 0.11 -17.13
N VAL A 94 -16.53 1.14 -17.93
CA VAL A 94 -15.22 1.81 -17.88
C VAL A 94 -14.96 2.38 -16.49
N ALA A 95 -15.92 3.12 -15.94
CA ALA A 95 -15.84 3.72 -14.61
C ALA A 95 -15.68 2.68 -13.51
N LYS A 96 -16.35 1.52 -13.62
CA LYS A 96 -16.20 0.43 -12.67
C LYS A 96 -14.77 -0.11 -12.66
N ARG A 97 -14.17 -0.30 -13.84
CA ARG A 97 -12.77 -0.77 -13.96
C ARG A 97 -11.79 0.25 -13.39
N VAL A 98 -11.93 1.52 -13.77
CA VAL A 98 -11.08 2.60 -13.23
C VAL A 98 -11.23 2.73 -11.71
N GLY A 99 -12.45 2.61 -11.18
CA GLY A 99 -12.68 2.65 -9.73
C GLY A 99 -12.04 1.47 -8.98
N ILE A 100 -11.99 0.28 -9.59
CA ILE A 100 -11.26 -0.88 -9.02
C ILE A 100 -9.75 -0.64 -9.04
N ASP A 101 -9.21 -0.06 -10.12
CA ASP A 101 -7.80 0.27 -10.20
C ASP A 101 -7.43 1.35 -9.17
N TYR A 102 -8.25 2.40 -9.04
CA TYR A 102 -8.11 3.43 -8.02
C TYR A 102 -8.15 2.86 -6.59
N LEU A 103 -9.11 1.97 -6.31
CA LEU A 103 -9.20 1.23 -5.05
C LEU A 103 -7.90 0.50 -4.73
N ARG A 104 -7.33 -0.22 -5.71
CA ARG A 104 -6.12 -1.03 -5.51
C ARG A 104 -4.87 -0.18 -5.26
N SER A 105 -4.84 1.06 -5.75
CA SER A 105 -3.76 2.02 -5.50
C SER A 105 -4.02 2.94 -4.31
N HIS A 106 -5.18 2.84 -3.65
CA HIS A 106 -5.57 3.76 -2.58
C HIS A 106 -4.69 3.53 -1.34
N PRO A 107 -4.13 4.59 -0.70
CA PRO A 107 -3.26 4.45 0.47
C PRO A 107 -3.95 3.73 1.64
N ASP A 108 -5.23 4.05 1.89
CA ASP A 108 -6.04 3.42 2.93
C ASP A 108 -6.46 1.97 2.61
N TYR A 109 -6.14 1.45 1.42
CA TYR A 109 -6.52 0.11 1.00
C TYR A 109 -5.33 -0.85 1.09
N VAL A 110 -5.38 -1.75 2.07
CA VAL A 110 -4.35 -2.78 2.23
C VAL A 110 -4.72 -4.01 1.42
N ARG A 111 -3.97 -4.22 0.34
CA ARG A 111 -4.04 -5.44 -0.46
C ARG A 111 -3.48 -6.61 0.35
N ARG A 112 -4.27 -7.68 0.53
CA ARG A 112 -3.71 -8.96 0.99
C ARG A 112 -2.93 -9.59 -0.16
N HIS A 113 -1.68 -9.94 0.09
CA HIS A 113 -0.77 -10.59 -0.88
C HIS A 113 -0.93 -12.12 -0.94
N ASP A 114 -1.93 -12.69 -0.27
CA ASP A 114 -2.12 -14.14 -0.24
C ASP A 114 -2.94 -14.61 -1.46
N ALA A 115 -2.31 -15.43 -2.31
CA ALA A 115 -2.91 -16.02 -3.50
C ALA A 115 -4.10 -16.95 -3.17
N ASN A 116 -4.19 -17.43 -1.93
CA ASN A 116 -5.30 -18.27 -1.43
C ASN A 116 -6.32 -17.50 -0.57
N ALA A 117 -6.19 -16.18 -0.42
CA ALA A 117 -7.17 -15.42 0.35
C ALA A 117 -8.51 -15.34 -0.38
N SER A 118 -9.48 -16.13 0.09
CA SER A 118 -10.89 -16.09 -0.29
C SER A 118 -11.63 -14.82 0.19
N ARG A 119 -10.91 -13.84 0.77
CA ARG A 119 -11.49 -12.60 1.34
C ARG A 119 -10.95 -11.36 0.64
N PRO A 120 -11.79 -10.36 0.32
CA PRO A 120 -11.35 -9.08 -0.22
C PRO A 120 -10.38 -8.35 0.73
N GLY A 121 -9.54 -7.47 0.17
CA GLY A 121 -8.61 -6.63 0.95
C GLY A 121 -9.31 -5.75 1.99
N ALA A 122 -8.55 -5.24 2.95
CA ALA A 122 -9.09 -4.51 4.10
C ALA A 122 -8.87 -3.00 3.93
N TRP A 123 -9.84 -2.21 4.39
CA TRP A 123 -9.69 -0.77 4.57
C TRP A 123 -9.04 -0.50 5.93
N VAL A 124 -8.05 0.37 5.93
CA VAL A 124 -7.47 0.93 7.15
C VAL A 124 -8.10 2.30 7.36
N ASP A 125 -8.77 2.46 8.49
CA ASP A 125 -9.20 3.78 8.92
C ASP A 125 -8.05 4.46 9.63
N ALA A 126 -7.51 5.50 9.00
CA ALA A 126 -6.64 6.44 9.66
C ALA A 126 -7.48 7.23 10.66
N GLU A 127 -7.71 6.66 11.83
CA GLU A 127 -8.21 7.41 12.98
C GLU A 127 -7.17 8.46 13.36
N GLU A 128 -7.63 9.66 13.72
CA GLU A 128 -6.75 10.62 14.39
C GLU A 128 -6.14 9.89 15.59
N LEU A 129 -4.81 9.80 15.62
CA LEU A 129 -4.12 9.32 16.80
C LEU A 129 -4.69 10.11 17.98
N PRO A 130 -5.22 9.45 19.02
CA PRO A 130 -5.73 10.17 20.18
C PRO A 130 -4.66 11.18 20.60
N SER A 131 -5.06 12.41 20.95
CA SER A 131 -4.19 13.54 21.31
C SER A 131 -3.25 13.29 22.50
N ALA A 132 -3.13 12.03 22.92
CA ALA A 132 -2.10 11.46 23.75
C ALA A 132 -0.82 11.13 22.94
N SER A 133 -0.23 12.12 22.27
CA SER A 133 1.24 12.19 22.18
C SER A 133 1.93 12.39 23.55
N GLN A 134 1.23 12.03 24.64
CA GLN A 134 1.74 11.61 25.94
C GLN A 134 1.69 10.07 26.12
N ILE A 135 1.83 9.26 25.06
CA ILE A 135 2.29 7.88 25.26
C ILE A 135 3.76 7.94 25.70
N PHE A 136 3.99 8.35 26.95
CA PHE A 136 5.03 7.78 27.80
C PHE A 136 4.58 6.35 28.11
N GLY A 137 4.64 5.51 27.09
CA GLY A 137 4.40 4.08 27.20
C GLY A 137 5.65 3.42 26.68
N ASP A 138 6.34 2.72 27.56
CA ASP A 138 7.42 1.80 27.20
C ASP A 138 7.07 1.08 25.91
N ARG A 139 8.04 1.05 24.98
CA ARG A 139 7.97 0.17 23.81
C ARG A 139 7.43 -1.18 24.26
N PRO A 140 6.42 -1.75 23.59
CA PRO A 140 5.93 -3.09 23.93
C PRO A 140 7.13 -4.03 24.07
N GLN A 141 7.34 -4.62 25.25
CA GLN A 141 8.51 -5.48 25.54
C GLN A 141 8.59 -6.70 24.61
N TYR A 142 7.50 -6.99 23.90
CA TYR A 142 7.30 -8.18 23.09
C TYR A 142 8.15 -8.28 21.81
N THR A 143 8.79 -7.21 21.33
CA THR A 143 9.65 -7.31 20.13
C THR A 143 11.14 -7.43 20.44
N ASN A 144 11.59 -7.11 21.65
CA ASN A 144 13.02 -7.22 22.00
C ASN A 144 13.36 -8.56 22.65
N ALA A 145 12.51 -9.07 23.54
CA ALA A 145 12.82 -10.30 24.28
C ALA A 145 12.72 -11.56 23.39
N GLY A 146 11.70 -11.64 22.53
CA GLY A 146 11.52 -12.77 21.60
C GLY A 146 12.63 -12.83 20.56
N THR A 147 12.93 -11.69 19.93
CA THR A 147 14.05 -11.59 18.99
C THR A 147 15.40 -11.81 19.69
N ALA A 148 15.59 -11.32 20.92
CA ALA A 148 16.80 -11.62 21.70
C ALA A 148 16.91 -13.11 22.05
N GLN A 149 15.82 -13.79 22.39
CA GLN A 149 15.81 -15.23 22.65
C GLN A 149 16.09 -16.05 21.38
N GLU A 150 15.52 -15.68 20.23
CA GLU A 150 15.84 -16.33 18.96
C GLU A 150 17.30 -16.09 18.55
N LEU A 151 17.82 -14.88 18.75
CA LEU A 151 19.24 -14.55 18.54
C LEU A 151 20.15 -15.36 19.46
N LEU A 152 19.77 -15.56 20.74
CA LEU A 152 20.52 -16.34 21.71
C LEU A 152 20.45 -17.86 21.41
N ALA A 153 19.28 -18.38 21.03
CA ALA A 153 19.10 -19.76 20.62
C ALA A 153 19.93 -20.10 19.36
N TYR A 154 19.98 -19.18 18.41
CA TYR A 154 20.83 -19.30 17.22
C TYR A 154 22.34 -19.19 17.57
N ALA A 155 22.71 -18.24 18.45
CA ALA A 155 24.08 -18.07 18.90
C ALA A 155 24.66 -19.29 19.62
N ALA A 156 23.81 -20.12 20.24
CA ALA A 156 24.23 -21.30 21.00
C ALA A 156 25.00 -22.35 20.17
N GLY A 157 24.85 -22.37 18.85
CA GLY A 157 25.56 -23.30 17.96
C GLY A 157 26.82 -22.74 17.27
N VAL A 158 27.05 -21.42 17.29
CA VAL A 158 28.07 -20.75 16.46
C VAL A 158 29.06 -19.91 17.27
N ILE A 159 28.70 -19.56 18.51
CA ILE A 159 29.44 -18.62 19.33
C ILE A 159 30.10 -19.37 20.50
N PRO A 160 31.40 -19.14 20.77
CA PRO A 160 32.06 -19.70 21.96
C PRO A 160 31.27 -19.43 23.25
N PRO A 161 31.26 -20.36 24.22
CA PRO A 161 30.41 -20.27 25.40
C PRO A 161 30.67 -19.01 26.24
N GLU A 162 31.92 -18.55 26.33
CA GLU A 162 32.29 -17.32 27.04
C GLU A 162 31.72 -16.07 26.38
N GLN A 163 31.73 -16.02 25.05
CA GLN A 163 31.17 -14.94 24.24
C GLN A 163 29.65 -14.91 24.33
N ARG A 164 29.00 -16.09 24.32
CA ARG A 164 27.56 -16.22 24.53
C ARG A 164 27.18 -15.72 25.92
N ARG A 165 27.94 -16.12 26.96
CA ARG A 165 27.68 -15.68 28.33
C ARG A 165 27.85 -14.17 28.50
N ALA A 166 28.83 -13.55 27.85
CA ALA A 166 28.98 -12.10 27.82
C ALA A 166 27.78 -11.40 27.18
N LEU A 167 27.26 -11.93 26.07
CA LEU A 167 26.07 -11.41 25.41
C LEU A 167 24.80 -11.56 26.25
N GLU A 168 24.63 -12.70 26.94
CA GLU A 168 23.51 -12.95 27.86
C GLU A 168 23.49 -11.93 29.01
N LEU A 169 24.63 -11.71 29.66
CA LEU A 169 24.74 -10.74 30.76
C LEU A 169 24.50 -9.30 30.27
N TRP A 170 25.04 -8.95 29.11
CA TRP A 170 24.77 -7.64 28.50
C TRP A 170 23.28 -7.46 28.14
N ALA A 171 22.61 -8.50 27.63
CA ALA A 171 21.17 -8.48 27.35
C ALA A 171 20.32 -8.35 28.62
N GLN A 172 20.84 -8.77 29.77
CA GLN A 172 20.24 -8.59 31.11
C GLN A 172 20.55 -7.22 31.72
N SER A 173 21.18 -6.31 30.96
CA SER A 173 21.57 -4.95 31.39
C SER A 173 22.66 -4.90 32.46
N GLU A 174 23.48 -5.94 32.59
CA GLU A 174 24.68 -5.92 33.45
C GLU A 174 25.73 -4.93 32.90
N SER A 175 26.43 -4.23 33.81
CA SER A 175 27.51 -3.31 33.42
C SER A 175 28.74 -4.07 32.92
N PHE A 176 29.60 -3.43 32.12
CA PHE A 176 30.82 -4.08 31.62
C PHE A 176 31.81 -4.46 32.73
N ASP A 177 31.81 -3.75 33.86
CA ASP A 177 32.58 -4.11 35.04
C ASP A 177 32.06 -5.39 35.71
N GLU A 178 30.74 -5.53 35.82
CA GLU A 178 30.09 -6.74 36.32
C GLU A 178 30.30 -7.93 35.38
N ILE A 179 30.16 -7.72 34.06
CA ILE A 179 30.45 -8.74 33.05
C ILE A 179 31.91 -9.18 33.15
N ALA A 180 32.86 -8.24 33.28
CA ALA A 180 34.27 -8.57 33.42
C ALA A 180 34.55 -9.39 34.69
N LYS A 181 33.93 -9.02 35.81
CA LYS A 181 34.03 -9.75 37.08
C LYS A 181 33.44 -11.16 36.98
N GLN A 182 32.25 -11.30 36.40
CA GLN A 182 31.58 -12.59 36.26
C GLN A 182 32.31 -13.55 35.31
N LEU A 183 32.92 -13.02 34.24
CA LEU A 183 33.66 -13.79 33.25
C LEU A 183 35.16 -13.90 33.53
N LYS A 184 35.64 -13.36 34.66
CA LYS A 184 37.08 -13.31 35.01
C LYS A 184 37.94 -12.65 33.92
N LEU A 185 37.42 -11.61 33.26
CA LEU A 185 38.14 -10.79 32.29
C LEU A 185 38.96 -9.71 33.02
N PRO A 186 40.08 -9.24 32.43
CA PRO A 186 41.02 -8.36 33.13
C PRO A 186 40.46 -6.96 33.44
N ASN A 187 39.46 -6.48 32.68
CA ASN A 187 38.81 -5.18 32.89
C ASN A 187 37.53 -5.06 32.05
N ALA A 188 36.73 -4.01 32.30
CA ALA A 188 35.54 -3.66 31.52
C ALA A 188 35.81 -3.53 30.01
N ALA A 189 36.97 -2.99 29.62
CA ALA A 189 37.32 -2.85 28.20
C ALA A 189 37.51 -4.21 27.50
N ALA A 190 37.93 -5.26 28.22
CA ALA A 190 37.95 -6.62 27.70
C ALA A 190 36.53 -7.18 27.54
N ALA A 191 35.63 -6.95 28.50
CA ALA A 191 34.23 -7.33 28.40
C ALA A 191 33.51 -6.66 27.22
N GLU A 192 33.71 -5.35 27.05
CA GLU A 192 33.14 -4.60 25.93
C GLU A 192 33.64 -5.14 24.57
N ARG A 193 34.95 -5.42 24.45
CA ARG A 193 35.51 -6.00 23.22
C ARG A 193 34.88 -7.35 22.87
N VAL A 194 34.66 -8.20 23.87
CA VAL A 194 34.00 -9.50 23.70
C VAL A 194 32.56 -9.32 23.22
N VAL A 195 31.77 -8.46 23.87
CA VAL A 195 30.38 -8.18 23.48
C VAL A 195 30.30 -7.58 22.06
N ARG A 196 31.14 -6.59 21.73
CA ARG A 196 31.19 -5.99 20.39
C ARG A 196 31.56 -7.01 19.31
N ALA A 197 32.52 -7.88 19.56
CA ALA A 197 32.93 -8.92 18.61
C ALA A 197 31.78 -9.90 18.30
N VAL A 198 30.96 -10.22 19.30
CA VAL A 198 29.77 -11.07 19.15
C VAL A 198 28.69 -10.38 18.34
N ILE A 199 28.36 -9.12 18.66
CA ILE A 199 27.36 -8.32 17.92
C ILE A 199 27.76 -8.19 16.45
N GLU A 200 29.03 -7.90 16.17
CA GLU A 200 29.52 -7.75 14.80
C GLU A 200 29.44 -9.06 14.01
N ARG A 201 29.74 -10.20 14.67
CA ARG A 201 29.59 -11.53 14.05
C ARG A 201 28.14 -11.82 13.70
N LEU A 202 27.19 -11.51 14.59
CA LEU A 202 25.76 -11.65 14.34
C LEU A 202 25.33 -10.76 13.16
N ARG A 203 25.72 -9.48 13.15
CA ARG A 203 25.40 -8.55 12.06
C ARG A 203 25.86 -9.04 10.69
N ARG A 204 27.12 -9.49 10.57
CA ARG A 204 27.66 -10.02 9.30
C ARG A 204 26.87 -11.22 8.80
N ARG A 205 26.45 -12.10 9.71
CA ARG A 205 25.71 -13.31 9.35
C ARG A 205 24.29 -13.00 8.87
N PHE A 206 23.57 -12.10 9.55
CA PHE A 206 22.21 -11.73 9.13
C PHE A 206 22.20 -10.98 7.79
N ARG A 207 23.18 -10.09 7.56
CA ARG A 207 23.36 -9.47 6.23
C ARG A 207 23.56 -10.52 5.13
N ALA A 208 24.43 -11.50 5.37
CA ALA A 208 24.68 -12.57 4.38
C ALA A 208 23.46 -13.47 4.12
N ASN A 209 22.51 -13.59 5.06
CA ASN A 209 21.28 -14.36 4.86
C ASN A 209 20.19 -13.56 4.12
N GLU A 210 20.15 -12.23 4.29
CA GLU A 210 19.26 -11.35 3.52
C GLU A 210 19.63 -11.36 2.03
N ASP A 211 20.93 -11.35 1.71
CA ASP A 211 21.44 -11.41 0.33
C ASP A 211 21.15 -12.75 -0.37
N MET A 212 20.91 -13.85 0.36
CA MET A 212 20.53 -15.15 -0.21
C MET A 212 19.02 -15.34 -0.37
N ALA A 213 18.21 -14.47 0.22
CA ALA A 213 16.74 -14.53 0.15
C ALA A 213 16.16 -13.70 -1.01
N THR A 214 17.02 -13.07 -1.81
CA THR A 214 16.67 -12.21 -2.96
C THR A 214 17.07 -12.88 -4.26
#